data_AF-A0A3D3K7K9-F1
#
_entry.id   AF-A0A3D3K7K9-F1
#
_cell.length_a   1.000
_cell.length_b   1.000
_cell.length_c   1.000
_cell.angle_alpha   90.00
_cell.angle_beta   90.00
_cell.angle_gamma   90.00
#
_symmetry.space_group_name_H-M   'P 1'
#
loop_
_entity.id
_entity.type
_entity.pdbx_description
1 polymer ?
#
loop_
_entity_poly.entity_id
_entity_poly.type
_entity_poly.pdbx_seq_one_letter_code
_entity_poly.pdbx_strand_id
1 'polypeptide(L)'
;MKVKFPGFKILDRYILGKFLSTYFFAIAMIIVVVVIFDYVEHIDDFTELKAPLKAILFDYYLNFIPFFVNQFSGLFTFIACIFFTSKMAYQTEIVAMLSGGMSFRRLMWPYFLGAAIIGSLSLFLNLWLIPLSQRSIVDFEQHYVKRRMNAQYDRHIYRQIEPGVFAYIREYRDADHQARFFALEHYDGGTMTRSLEAADATFNPETKRWTAPRYTQRTFDPTGLERFEQFRNLDTLINLEVTELGRINELIQTMNISQLNEFLGQQRAKGSDSINLI
;
A
#
# COMPACT_ATOMS: atom_id res chain seq x y z
N MET A 1 15.35 -17.48 -39.00
CA MET A 1 16.46 -17.14 -38.07
C MET A 1 16.37 -18.05 -36.85
N LYS A 2 17.24 -19.07 -36.71
CA LYS A 2 17.24 -19.91 -35.50
C LYS A 2 17.90 -19.13 -34.37
N VAL A 3 17.13 -18.70 -33.38
CA VAL A 3 17.63 -18.14 -32.12
C VAL A 3 18.41 -19.26 -31.42
N LYS A 4 19.72 -19.36 -31.68
CA LYS A 4 20.59 -20.26 -30.92
C LYS A 4 20.70 -19.65 -29.52
N PHE A 5 20.05 -20.28 -28.56
CA PHE A 5 20.18 -19.93 -27.15
C PHE A 5 21.68 -19.81 -26.81
N PRO A 6 22.14 -18.64 -26.33
CA PRO A 6 23.51 -18.46 -25.93
C PRO A 6 23.70 -19.22 -24.61
N GLY A 7 24.04 -20.52 -24.67
CA GLY A 7 24.23 -21.36 -23.48
C GLY A 7 25.20 -20.75 -22.47
N PHE A 8 25.07 -21.07 -21.19
CA PHE A 8 25.77 -20.40 -20.09
C PHE A 8 27.29 -20.71 -20.10
N LYS A 9 28.13 -19.68 -20.31
CA LYS A 9 29.59 -19.82 -20.35
C LYS A 9 30.27 -19.22 -19.13
N ILE A 10 31.57 -19.51 -18.96
CA ILE A 10 32.41 -19.04 -17.84
C ILE A 10 32.37 -17.50 -17.73
N LEU A 11 32.46 -16.79 -18.86
CA LEU A 11 32.37 -15.32 -18.90
C LEU A 11 30.99 -14.81 -18.49
N ASP A 12 29.90 -15.51 -18.85
CA ASP A 12 28.56 -15.12 -18.44
C ASP A 12 28.39 -15.25 -16.92
N ARG A 13 28.87 -16.37 -16.35
CA ARG A 13 28.88 -16.58 -14.89
C ARG A 13 29.71 -15.52 -14.17
N TYR A 14 30.83 -15.12 -14.75
CA TYR A 14 31.72 -14.11 -14.18
C TYR A 14 31.05 -12.73 -14.15
N ILE A 15 30.50 -12.29 -15.28
CA ILE A 15 29.80 -11.00 -15.40
C ILE A 15 28.57 -10.98 -14.50
N LEU A 16 27.76 -12.04 -14.55
CA LEU A 16 26.57 -12.17 -13.70
C LEU A 16 26.92 -12.15 -12.21
N GLY A 17 27.95 -12.90 -11.81
CA GLY A 17 28.39 -12.98 -10.42
C GLY A 17 28.87 -11.63 -9.89
N LYS A 18 29.72 -10.92 -10.65
CA LYS A 18 30.16 -9.57 -10.26
C LYS A 18 28.98 -8.57 -10.25
N PHE A 19 28.05 -8.65 -11.20
CA PHE A 19 26.88 -7.78 -11.24
C PHE A 19 25.95 -8.00 -10.03
N LEU A 20 25.51 -9.24 -9.78
CA LEU A 20 24.64 -9.58 -8.64
C LEU A 20 25.32 -9.29 -7.30
N SER A 21 26.59 -9.64 -7.15
CA SER A 21 27.34 -9.35 -5.91
C SER A 21 27.43 -7.85 -5.65
N THR A 22 27.65 -7.04 -6.69
CA THR A 22 27.66 -5.57 -6.56
C THR A 22 26.28 -5.05 -6.17
N TYR A 23 25.22 -5.56 -6.79
CA TYR A 23 23.84 -5.20 -6.46
C TYR A 23 23.49 -5.52 -5.00
N PHE A 24 23.69 -6.77 -4.55
CA PHE A 24 23.36 -7.17 -3.19
C PHE A 24 24.21 -6.45 -2.15
N PHE A 25 25.49 -6.20 -2.43
CA PHE A 25 26.35 -5.43 -1.52
C PHE A 25 25.88 -3.98 -1.39
N ALA A 26 25.54 -3.32 -2.50
CA ALA A 26 25.08 -1.94 -2.47
C ALA A 26 23.71 -1.81 -1.80
N ILE A 27 22.78 -2.74 -2.05
CA ILE A 27 21.50 -2.84 -1.34
C ILE A 27 21.73 -3.06 0.17
N ALA A 28 22.59 -3.98 0.57
CA ALA A 28 22.84 -4.24 1.99
C ALA A 28 23.36 -2.98 2.70
N MET A 29 24.25 -2.20 2.05
CA MET A 29 24.77 -0.96 2.62
C MET A 29 23.67 0.08 2.87
N ILE A 30 22.79 0.31 1.88
CA ILE A 30 21.73 1.30 2.05
C ILE A 30 20.68 0.84 3.07
N ILE A 31 20.39 -0.46 3.14
CA ILE A 31 19.44 -1.00 4.12
C ILE A 31 19.92 -0.74 5.55
N VAL A 32 21.23 -0.88 5.83
CA VAL A 32 21.78 -0.53 7.15
C VAL A 32 21.51 0.94 7.48
N VAL A 33 21.72 1.84 6.52
CA VAL A 33 21.47 3.28 6.71
C VAL A 33 19.99 3.55 6.97
N VAL A 34 19.09 2.97 6.18
CA VAL A 34 17.64 3.12 6.33
C VAL A 34 17.16 2.62 7.69
N VAL A 35 17.63 1.44 8.13
CA VAL A 35 17.30 0.88 9.45
C VAL A 35 17.75 1.80 10.59
N ILE A 36 18.93 2.41 10.48
CA ILE A 36 19.41 3.36 11.49
C ILE A 36 18.55 4.62 11.52
N PHE A 37 18.19 5.18 10.36
CA PHE A 37 17.32 6.36 10.31
C PHE A 37 15.94 6.08 10.89
N ASP A 38 15.33 4.96 10.51
CA ASP A 38 14.02 4.55 11.03
C ASP A 38 14.06 4.30 12.54
N TYR A 39 15.15 3.69 13.03
CA TYR A 39 15.37 3.49 14.46
C TYR A 39 15.44 4.81 15.21
N VAL A 40 16.16 5.80 14.69
CA VAL A 40 16.28 7.12 15.31
C VAL A 40 14.95 7.88 15.29
N GLU A 41 14.14 7.72 14.25
CA GLU A 41 12.82 8.35 14.15
C GLU A 41 11.83 7.79 15.19
N HIS A 42 11.90 6.49 15.47
CA HIS A 42 10.95 5.80 16.34
C HIS A 42 11.48 5.51 17.76
N ILE A 43 12.72 5.92 18.09
CA ILE A 43 13.34 5.60 19.39
C ILE A 43 12.52 6.12 20.57
N ASP A 44 11.94 7.31 20.45
CA ASP A 44 11.13 7.93 21.51
C ASP A 44 9.86 7.11 21.75
N ASP A 45 9.16 6.72 20.68
CA ASP A 45 7.94 5.90 20.76
C ASP A 45 8.22 4.50 21.32
N PHE A 46 9.28 3.83 20.85
CA PHE A 46 9.65 2.48 21.31
C PHE A 46 10.09 2.46 22.79
N THR A 47 10.77 3.52 23.23
CA THR A 47 11.25 3.64 24.62
C THR A 47 10.10 3.92 25.57
N GLU A 48 9.14 4.77 25.17
CA GLU A 48 7.98 5.12 26.01
C GLU A 48 6.98 3.97 26.14
N LEU A 49 6.78 3.15 25.09
CA LEU A 49 5.81 2.05 25.07
C LEU A 49 6.39 0.70 25.53
N LYS A 50 7.66 0.65 25.94
CA LYS A 50 8.37 -0.56 26.40
C LYS A 50 8.29 -1.72 25.40
N ALA A 51 8.45 -1.43 24.11
CA ALA A 51 8.41 -2.46 23.09
C ALA A 51 9.59 -3.45 23.29
N PRO A 52 9.34 -4.78 23.27
CA PRO A 52 10.41 -5.75 23.47
C PRO A 52 11.39 -5.71 22.28
N LEU A 53 12.69 -5.58 22.56
CA LEU A 53 13.77 -5.51 21.55
C LEU A 53 13.73 -6.66 20.53
N LYS A 54 13.27 -7.85 20.95
CA LYS A 54 13.09 -8.99 20.04
C LYS A 54 11.97 -8.77 19.02
N ALA A 55 10.85 -8.18 19.44
CA ALA A 55 9.74 -7.89 18.53
C ALA A 55 10.12 -6.78 17.55
N ILE A 56 10.83 -5.75 18.01
CA ILE A 56 11.36 -4.70 17.13
C ILE A 56 12.29 -5.31 16.04
N LEU A 57 13.21 -6.19 16.44
CA LEU A 57 14.19 -6.75 15.49
C LEU A 57 13.59 -7.77 14.53
N PHE A 58 12.74 -8.67 15.02
CA PHE A 58 12.23 -9.80 14.23
C PHE A 58 10.84 -9.57 13.63
N ASP A 59 9.94 -8.88 14.32
CA ASP A 59 8.57 -8.69 13.83
C ASP A 59 8.46 -7.40 12.99
N TYR A 60 9.22 -6.37 13.34
CA TYR A 60 9.23 -5.11 12.60
C TYR A 60 10.33 -5.07 11.53
N TYR A 61 11.61 -5.05 11.90
CA TYR A 61 12.69 -4.83 10.92
C TYR A 61 12.84 -5.93 9.87
N LEU A 62 12.60 -7.20 10.23
CA LEU A 62 12.68 -8.30 9.27
C LEU A 62 11.60 -8.21 8.18
N ASN A 63 10.42 -7.70 8.53
CA ASN A 63 9.32 -7.44 7.61
C ASN A 63 9.50 -6.11 6.84
N PHE A 64 10.21 -5.16 7.44
CA PHE A 64 10.49 -3.84 6.88
C PHE A 64 11.55 -3.88 5.76
N ILE A 65 12.60 -4.71 5.92
CA ILE A 65 13.71 -4.82 4.95
C ILE A 65 13.23 -5.16 3.52
N PRO A 66 12.38 -6.19 3.29
CA PRO A 66 11.91 -6.53 1.95
C PRO A 66 11.22 -5.38 1.21
N PHE A 67 10.47 -4.55 1.92
CA PHE A 67 9.79 -3.39 1.34
C PHE A 67 10.81 -2.39 0.78
N PHE A 68 11.81 -2.00 1.58
CA PHE A 68 12.86 -1.07 1.14
C PHE A 68 13.80 -1.65 0.09
N VAL A 69 14.11 -2.96 0.17
CA VAL A 69 14.85 -3.65 -0.89
C VAL A 69 14.11 -3.54 -2.21
N ASN A 70 12.80 -3.75 -2.23
CA ASN A 70 12.00 -3.62 -3.44
C ASN A 70 11.92 -2.17 -3.94
N GLN A 71 11.72 -1.21 -3.03
CA GLN A 71 11.65 0.21 -3.35
C GLN A 71 12.94 0.74 -4.00
N PHE A 72 14.10 0.33 -3.49
CA PHE A 72 15.41 0.77 -3.97
C PHE A 72 16.01 -0.11 -5.06
N SER A 73 15.45 -1.30 -5.33
CA SER A 73 15.91 -2.27 -6.32
C SER A 73 16.23 -1.63 -7.68
N GLY A 74 15.33 -0.81 -8.22
CA GLY A 74 15.52 -0.18 -9.53
C GLY A 74 16.73 0.76 -9.60
N LEU A 75 16.85 1.66 -8.62
CA LEU A 75 17.97 2.60 -8.51
C LEU A 75 19.30 1.86 -8.34
N PHE A 76 19.34 0.86 -7.46
CA PHE A 76 20.57 0.12 -7.19
C PHE A 76 20.95 -0.85 -8.29
N THR A 77 19.99 -1.37 -9.06
CA THR A 77 20.25 -2.14 -10.29
C THR A 77 21.01 -1.26 -11.29
N PHE A 78 20.59 -0.01 -11.45
CA PHE A 78 21.26 0.95 -12.33
C PHE A 78 22.68 1.29 -11.83
N ILE A 79 22.83 1.62 -10.55
CA ILE A 79 24.13 1.93 -9.94
C ILE A 79 25.08 0.72 -10.04
N ALA A 80 24.61 -0.48 -9.72
CA ALA A 80 25.39 -1.70 -9.80
C ALA A 80 25.85 -1.97 -11.25
N CYS A 81 24.98 -1.76 -12.23
CA CYS A 81 25.30 -1.92 -13.64
C CYS A 81 26.43 -0.96 -14.06
N ILE A 82 26.31 0.33 -13.74
CA ILE A 82 27.33 1.34 -14.08
C ILE A 82 28.65 1.04 -13.38
N PHE A 83 28.61 0.85 -12.06
CA PHE A 83 29.82 0.69 -11.25
C PHE A 83 30.62 -0.54 -11.69
N PHE A 84 29.95 -1.68 -11.83
CA PHE A 84 30.59 -2.91 -12.24
C PHE A 84 31.15 -2.81 -13.68
N THR A 85 30.35 -2.30 -14.61
CA THR A 85 30.79 -2.12 -16.01
C THR A 85 31.99 -1.19 -16.10
N SER A 86 31.97 -0.08 -15.37
CA SER A 86 33.09 0.88 -15.28
C SER A 86 34.36 0.22 -14.75
N LYS A 87 34.24 -0.59 -13.69
CA LYS A 87 35.38 -1.33 -13.12
C LYS A 87 35.99 -2.32 -14.12
N MET A 88 35.16 -3.05 -14.87
CA MET A 88 35.66 -3.96 -15.93
C MET A 88 36.33 -3.19 -17.08
N ALA A 89 35.76 -2.05 -17.47
CA ALA A 89 36.32 -1.20 -18.51
C ALA A 89 37.71 -0.67 -18.10
N TYR A 90 37.83 -0.19 -16.86
CA TYR A 90 39.09 0.31 -16.28
C TYR A 90 40.18 -0.77 -16.23
N GLN A 91 39.79 -2.02 -15.92
CA GLN A 91 40.69 -3.17 -15.93
C GLN A 91 40.93 -3.75 -17.34
N THR A 92 40.43 -3.08 -18.39
CA THR A 92 40.51 -3.51 -19.80
C THR A 92 39.86 -4.88 -20.11
N GLU A 93 39.09 -5.45 -19.18
CA GLU A 93 38.41 -6.75 -19.35
C GLU A 93 37.41 -6.71 -20.52
N ILE A 94 36.67 -5.59 -20.66
CA ILE A 94 35.70 -5.39 -21.76
C ILE A 94 36.41 -5.33 -23.11
N VAL A 95 37.52 -4.59 -23.19
CA VAL A 95 38.31 -4.45 -24.43
C VAL A 95 38.88 -5.81 -24.82
N ALA A 96 39.44 -6.57 -23.88
CA ALA A 96 39.96 -7.91 -24.11
C ALA A 96 38.88 -8.87 -24.63
N MET A 97 37.67 -8.85 -24.06
CA MET A 97 36.56 -9.70 -24.51
C MET A 97 36.11 -9.36 -25.94
N LEU A 98 35.94 -8.07 -26.26
CA LEU A 98 35.52 -7.62 -27.58
C LEU A 98 36.59 -7.90 -28.65
N SER A 99 37.87 -7.63 -28.35
CA SER A 99 39.00 -7.94 -29.24
C SER A 99 39.22 -9.45 -29.39
N GLY A 100 38.82 -10.25 -28.41
CA GLY A 100 38.81 -11.73 -28.47
C GLY A 100 37.69 -12.32 -29.34
N GLY A 101 36.93 -11.50 -30.06
CA GLY A 101 35.87 -11.93 -30.97
C GLY A 101 34.50 -12.12 -30.31
N MET A 102 34.32 -11.72 -29.05
CA MET A 102 33.00 -11.71 -28.43
C MET A 102 32.16 -10.57 -29.02
N SER A 103 30.96 -10.89 -29.51
CA SER A 103 30.02 -9.86 -29.97
C SER A 103 29.47 -9.05 -28.80
N PHE A 104 29.24 -7.75 -29.03
CA PHE A 104 28.63 -6.86 -28.03
C PHE A 104 27.27 -7.37 -27.53
N ARG A 105 26.45 -7.96 -28.41
CA ARG A 105 25.18 -8.59 -28.03
C ARG A 105 25.34 -9.73 -27.03
N ARG A 106 26.44 -10.51 -27.13
CA ARG A 106 26.73 -11.59 -26.18
C ARG A 106 27.18 -11.03 -24.83
N LEU A 107 27.94 -9.95 -24.83
CA LEU A 107 28.35 -9.23 -23.62
C LEU A 107 27.12 -8.68 -22.84
N MET A 108 26.06 -8.26 -23.54
CA MET A 108 24.82 -7.78 -22.91
C MET A 108 23.95 -8.88 -22.30
N TRP A 109 24.09 -10.14 -22.75
CA TRP A 109 23.22 -11.23 -22.32
C TRP A 109 23.26 -11.52 -20.79
N PRO A 110 24.43 -11.54 -20.13
CA PRO A 110 24.51 -11.69 -18.68
C PRO A 110 23.86 -10.53 -17.91
N TYR A 111 23.93 -9.29 -18.43
CA TYR A 111 23.25 -8.14 -17.83
C TYR A 111 21.73 -8.29 -17.91
N PHE A 112 21.23 -8.71 -19.07
CA PHE A 112 19.80 -8.99 -19.24
C PHE A 112 19.33 -10.10 -18.29
N LEU A 113 20.08 -11.19 -18.18
CA LEU A 113 19.74 -12.28 -17.26
C LEU A 113 19.78 -11.82 -15.80
N GLY A 114 20.77 -11.00 -15.42
CA GLY A 114 20.84 -10.43 -14.08
C GLY A 114 19.65 -9.51 -13.76
N ALA A 115 19.29 -8.63 -14.71
CA ALA A 115 18.12 -7.78 -14.59
C ALA A 115 16.82 -8.60 -14.53
N ALA A 116 16.71 -9.68 -15.30
CA ALA A 116 15.56 -10.60 -15.25
C ALA A 116 15.46 -11.32 -13.90
N ILE A 117 16.59 -11.74 -13.29
CA ILE A 117 16.61 -12.33 -11.96
C ILE A 117 16.15 -11.31 -10.91
N ILE A 118 16.71 -10.10 -10.92
CA ILE A 118 16.35 -9.03 -9.98
C ILE A 118 14.87 -8.65 -10.16
N GLY A 119 14.41 -8.49 -11.40
CA GLY A 119 13.02 -8.17 -11.72
C GLY A 119 12.05 -9.28 -11.29
N SER A 120 12.40 -10.55 -11.50
CA SER A 120 11.58 -11.68 -11.04
C SER A 120 11.53 -11.76 -9.52
N LEU A 121 12.65 -11.50 -8.84
CA LEU A 121 12.70 -11.43 -7.38
C LEU A 121 11.86 -10.26 -6.84
N SER A 122 11.99 -9.08 -7.44
CA SER A 122 11.19 -7.90 -7.10
C SER A 122 9.69 -8.16 -7.28
N LEU A 123 9.30 -8.79 -8.39
CA LEU A 123 7.92 -9.18 -8.64
C LEU A 123 7.40 -10.20 -7.61
N PHE A 124 8.21 -11.21 -7.26
CA PHE A 124 7.89 -12.18 -6.22
C PHE A 124 7.69 -11.51 -4.86
N LEU A 125 8.60 -10.62 -4.48
CA LEU A 125 8.51 -9.85 -3.23
C LEU A 125 7.24 -9.01 -3.21
N ASN A 126 6.94 -8.31 -4.30
CA ASN A 126 5.79 -7.42 -4.40
C ASN A 126 4.45 -8.14 -4.32
N LEU A 127 4.32 -9.29 -4.99
CA LEU A 127 3.04 -10.02 -5.05
C LEU A 127 2.72 -10.80 -3.76
N TRP A 128 3.73 -11.33 -3.08
CA TRP A 128 3.51 -12.27 -1.97
C TRP A 128 4.10 -11.80 -0.65
N LEU A 129 5.36 -11.39 -0.63
CA LEU A 129 6.06 -11.13 0.64
C LEU A 129 5.67 -9.79 1.25
N ILE A 130 5.66 -8.72 0.45
CA ILE A 130 5.38 -7.36 0.92
C ILE A 130 3.98 -7.24 1.55
N PRO A 131 2.89 -7.75 0.95
CA PRO A 131 1.56 -7.66 1.57
C PRO A 131 1.47 -8.37 2.93
N LEU A 132 2.18 -9.50 3.09
CA LEU A 132 2.22 -10.23 4.36
C LEU A 132 3.03 -9.46 5.41
N SER A 133 4.22 -8.99 5.03
CA SER A 133 5.08 -8.20 5.91
C SER A 133 4.43 -6.88 6.33
N GLN A 134 3.72 -6.21 5.42
CA GLN A 134 3.05 -4.94 5.70
C GLN A 134 1.93 -5.10 6.74
N ARG A 135 1.21 -6.23 6.76
CA ARG A 135 0.23 -6.50 7.82
C ARG A 135 0.87 -6.56 9.19
N SER A 136 1.98 -7.29 9.31
CA SER A 136 2.71 -7.41 10.58
C SER A 136 3.28 -6.07 11.03
N ILE A 137 3.76 -5.24 10.11
CA ILE A 137 4.24 -3.88 10.41
C ILE A 137 3.08 -3.00 10.89
N VAL A 138 1.96 -2.97 10.18
CA VAL A 138 0.80 -2.15 10.56
C VAL A 138 0.23 -2.59 11.90
N ASP A 139 0.14 -3.90 12.16
CA ASP A 139 -0.30 -4.43 13.45
C ASP A 139 0.67 -4.05 14.58
N PHE A 140 1.98 -4.14 14.34
CA PHE A 140 2.99 -3.69 15.30
C PHE A 140 2.90 -2.19 15.58
N GLU A 141 2.77 -1.36 14.54
CA GLU A 141 2.63 0.09 14.68
C GLU A 141 1.33 0.48 15.41
N GLN A 142 0.24 -0.25 15.20
CA GLN A 142 -1.01 -0.04 15.94
C GLN A 142 -0.89 -0.33 17.44
N HIS A 143 0.07 -1.16 17.87
CA HIS A 143 0.27 -1.46 19.29
C HIS A 143 1.40 -0.63 19.93
N TYR A 144 2.40 -0.24 19.15
CA TYR A 144 3.65 0.32 19.66
C TYR A 144 4.06 1.68 19.05
N VAL A 145 3.19 2.34 18.28
CA VAL A 145 3.41 3.71 17.79
C VAL A 145 2.20 4.60 18.15
N LYS A 146 2.41 5.55 19.07
CA LYS A 146 1.34 6.43 19.62
C LYS A 146 0.57 7.17 18.54
N ARG A 147 1.26 7.66 17.52
CA ARG A 147 0.64 8.40 16.40
C ARG A 147 -0.32 7.52 15.60
N ARG A 148 -0.05 6.21 15.50
CA ARG A 148 -0.88 5.23 14.80
C ARG A 148 -2.05 4.74 15.67
N MET A 149 -1.81 4.51 16.96
CA MET A 149 -2.87 4.21 17.94
C MET A 149 -3.99 5.25 17.93
N ASN A 150 -3.63 6.53 17.90
CA ASN A 150 -4.59 7.63 17.98
C ASN A 150 -5.26 7.98 16.64
N ALA A 151 -4.92 7.31 15.55
CA ALA A 151 -5.29 7.72 14.21
C ALA A 151 -5.80 6.56 13.33
N GLN A 152 -6.40 5.54 13.94
CA GLN A 152 -6.97 4.38 13.25
C GLN A 152 -8.11 4.76 12.27
N TYR A 153 -8.81 5.87 12.54
CA TYR A 153 -9.85 6.43 11.67
C TYR A 153 -9.57 7.90 11.41
N ASP A 154 -9.75 8.33 10.16
CA ASP A 154 -9.66 9.75 9.82
C ASP A 154 -10.83 10.52 10.43
N ARG A 155 -10.57 11.79 10.75
CA ARG A 155 -11.66 12.75 11.00
C ARG A 155 -12.22 13.19 9.65
N HIS A 156 -13.53 13.17 9.49
CA HIS A 156 -14.26 13.51 8.25
C HIS A 156 -14.08 12.47 7.14
N ILE A 157 -14.76 11.33 7.32
CA ILE A 157 -14.79 10.22 6.37
C ILE A 157 -15.91 10.47 5.37
N TYR A 158 -15.56 10.62 4.09
CA TYR A 158 -16.52 10.63 2.98
C TYR A 158 -16.36 9.36 2.15
N ARG A 159 -17.46 8.66 1.91
CA ARG A 159 -17.49 7.40 1.15
C ARG A 159 -18.69 7.36 0.23
N GLN A 160 -18.47 6.98 -1.02
CA GLN A 160 -19.57 6.67 -1.93
C GLN A 160 -20.00 5.22 -1.68
N ILE A 161 -21.27 5.01 -1.38
CA ILE A 161 -21.82 3.69 -1.05
C ILE A 161 -22.54 3.09 -2.25
N GLU A 162 -23.17 3.93 -3.06
CA GLU A 162 -23.86 3.57 -4.31
C GLU A 162 -23.66 4.71 -5.31
N PRO A 163 -23.86 4.48 -6.63
CA PRO A 163 -23.83 5.55 -7.61
C PRO A 163 -24.78 6.70 -7.20
N GLY A 164 -24.21 7.88 -6.91
CA GLY A 164 -24.97 9.04 -6.45
C GLY A 164 -25.31 9.07 -4.96
N VAL A 165 -24.88 8.08 -4.15
CA VAL A 165 -25.13 8.05 -2.70
C VAL A 165 -23.83 8.11 -1.91
N PHE A 166 -23.66 9.14 -1.09
CA PHE A 166 -22.48 9.38 -0.28
C PHE A 166 -22.81 9.29 1.21
N ALA A 167 -22.03 8.53 1.96
CA ALA A 167 -21.98 8.62 3.40
C ALA A 167 -20.87 9.56 3.84
N TYR A 168 -21.20 10.37 4.83
CA TYR A 168 -20.29 11.20 5.57
C TYR A 168 -20.34 10.85 7.05
N ILE A 169 -19.17 10.65 7.66
CA ILE A 169 -19.01 10.40 9.09
C ILE A 169 -17.94 11.35 9.61
N ARG A 170 -18.25 12.17 10.61
CA ARG A 170 -17.26 13.10 11.17
C ARG A 170 -16.18 12.37 11.97
N GLU A 171 -16.59 11.44 12.81
CA GLU A 171 -15.69 10.71 13.71
C GLU A 171 -16.30 9.34 14.00
N TYR A 172 -15.50 8.29 13.86
CA TYR A 172 -15.88 6.93 14.23
C TYR A 172 -15.02 6.46 15.40
N ARG A 173 -15.66 5.92 16.44
CA ARG A 173 -15.00 5.34 17.61
C ARG A 173 -15.30 3.84 17.65
N ASP A 174 -14.26 3.05 17.46
CA ASP A 174 -14.40 1.59 17.37
C ASP A 174 -14.74 0.94 18.72
N ALA A 175 -14.24 1.49 19.83
CA ALA A 175 -14.48 0.95 21.18
C ALA A 175 -15.97 0.78 21.52
N ASP A 176 -16.83 1.65 21.00
CA ASP A 176 -18.28 1.60 21.22
C ASP A 176 -19.08 1.48 19.92
N HIS A 177 -18.41 1.20 18.80
CA HIS A 177 -18.99 1.19 17.44
C HIS A 177 -19.88 2.40 17.12
N GLN A 178 -19.47 3.58 17.60
CA GLN A 178 -20.25 4.82 17.52
C GLN A 178 -19.68 5.74 16.43
N ALA A 179 -20.54 6.15 15.50
CA ALA A 179 -20.27 7.21 14.54
C ALA A 179 -20.94 8.51 14.99
N ARG A 180 -20.15 9.58 15.10
CA ARG A 180 -20.64 10.94 15.34
C ARG A 180 -20.87 11.64 14.01
N PHE A 181 -22.01 12.32 13.92
CA PHE A 181 -22.48 13.01 12.72
C PHE A 181 -22.39 12.11 11.49
N PHE A 182 -23.35 11.19 11.40
CA PHE A 182 -23.57 10.35 10.23
C PHE A 182 -24.52 11.10 9.29
N ALA A 183 -24.10 11.34 8.05
CA ALA A 183 -24.97 11.86 7.01
C ALA A 183 -24.95 10.92 5.79
N LEU A 184 -26.11 10.74 5.16
CA LEU A 184 -26.26 9.98 3.94
C LEU A 184 -26.96 10.85 2.90
N GLU A 185 -26.20 11.20 1.88
CA GLU A 185 -26.52 12.20 0.87
C GLU A 185 -26.79 11.51 -0.46
N HIS A 186 -27.90 11.84 -1.10
CA HIS A 186 -28.25 11.37 -2.44
C HIS A 186 -28.13 12.54 -3.41
N TYR A 187 -27.43 12.28 -4.50
CA TYR A 187 -27.20 13.20 -5.61
C TYR A 187 -27.75 12.59 -6.90
N ASP A 188 -28.45 13.39 -7.67
CA ASP A 188 -28.91 13.05 -9.03
C ASP A 188 -28.41 14.13 -9.99
N GLY A 189 -27.70 13.75 -11.05
CA GLY A 189 -27.15 14.70 -12.02
C GLY A 189 -26.23 15.80 -11.44
N GLY A 190 -25.65 15.58 -10.26
CA GLY A 190 -24.78 16.55 -9.57
C GLY A 190 -25.50 17.50 -8.60
N THR A 191 -26.81 17.39 -8.42
CA THR A 191 -27.57 18.14 -7.41
C THR A 191 -28.00 17.22 -6.28
N MET A 192 -27.93 17.71 -5.05
CA MET A 192 -28.37 16.98 -3.87
C MET A 192 -29.90 16.93 -3.83
N THR A 193 -30.49 15.73 -3.80
CA THR A 193 -31.95 15.53 -3.78
C THR A 193 -32.46 15.16 -2.38
N ARG A 194 -31.65 14.43 -1.60
CA ARG A 194 -32.01 13.98 -0.26
C ARG A 194 -30.80 13.89 0.66
N SER A 195 -30.93 14.37 1.89
CA SER A 195 -29.98 14.13 2.99
C SER A 195 -30.67 13.41 4.13
N LEU A 196 -29.98 12.46 4.74
CA LEU A 196 -30.36 11.88 6.02
C LEU A 196 -29.22 12.15 7.00
N GLU A 197 -29.48 12.92 8.06
CA GLU A 197 -28.47 13.34 9.03
C GLU A 197 -28.82 12.83 10.43
N ALA A 198 -27.89 12.15 11.07
CA ALA A 198 -27.99 11.66 12.44
C ALA A 198 -26.79 12.15 13.27
N ALA A 199 -27.08 12.74 14.43
CA ALA A 199 -26.03 13.24 15.33
C ALA A 199 -25.15 12.11 15.88
N ASP A 200 -25.77 10.97 16.20
CA ASP A 200 -25.13 9.76 16.70
C ASP A 200 -25.74 8.55 15.99
N ALA A 201 -24.89 7.71 15.42
CA ALA A 201 -25.27 6.43 14.86
C ALA A 201 -24.41 5.31 15.46
N THR A 202 -24.99 4.13 15.61
CA THR A 202 -24.32 2.94 16.14
C THR A 202 -24.37 1.84 15.09
N PHE A 203 -23.21 1.25 14.81
CA PHE A 203 -23.09 0.11 13.92
C PHE A 203 -23.16 -1.19 14.71
N ASN A 204 -23.93 -2.16 14.23
CA ASN A 204 -23.95 -3.51 14.80
C ASN A 204 -23.21 -4.49 13.86
N PRO A 205 -22.04 -5.02 14.26
CA PRO A 205 -21.23 -5.91 13.42
C PRO A 205 -21.91 -7.23 13.04
N GLU A 206 -22.77 -7.79 13.90
CA GLU A 206 -23.43 -9.08 13.66
C GLU A 206 -24.53 -8.97 12.60
N THR A 207 -25.28 -7.86 12.64
CA THR A 207 -26.42 -7.63 11.74
C THR A 207 -26.09 -6.75 10.54
N LYS A 208 -24.91 -6.12 10.53
CA LYS A 208 -24.45 -5.11 9.56
C LYS A 208 -25.42 -3.93 9.43
N ARG A 209 -26.16 -3.60 10.50
CA ARG A 209 -27.16 -2.52 10.51
C ARG A 209 -26.62 -1.26 11.17
N TRP A 210 -27.03 -0.13 10.61
CA TRP A 210 -26.81 1.19 11.19
C TRP A 210 -28.07 1.65 11.90
N THR A 211 -27.93 1.96 13.18
CA THR A 211 -29.03 2.43 14.02
C THR A 211 -28.78 3.84 14.51
N ALA A 212 -29.82 4.68 14.56
CA ALA A 212 -29.70 6.03 15.10
C ALA A 212 -30.92 6.38 15.95
N PRO A 213 -30.77 6.92 17.17
CA PRO A 213 -31.90 7.29 18.02
C PRO A 213 -32.80 8.34 17.38
N ARG A 214 -32.18 9.27 16.63
CA ARG A 214 -32.84 10.38 15.95
C ARG A 214 -32.12 10.68 14.64
N TYR A 215 -32.90 10.98 13.61
CA TYR A 215 -32.37 11.44 12.33
C TYR A 215 -33.26 12.52 11.75
N THR A 216 -32.65 13.43 11.01
CA THR A 216 -33.30 14.48 10.25
C THR A 216 -33.18 14.13 8.78
N GLN A 217 -34.31 14.01 8.10
CA GLN A 217 -34.35 13.88 6.66
C GLN A 217 -34.59 15.25 6.04
N ARG A 218 -33.73 15.62 5.09
CA ARG A 218 -33.87 16.80 4.25
C ARG A 218 -34.17 16.35 2.83
N THR A 219 -35.21 16.88 2.21
CA THR A 219 -35.49 16.67 0.79
C THR A 219 -35.47 18.01 0.07
N PHE A 220 -34.81 18.03 -1.08
CA PHE A 220 -34.68 19.21 -1.92
C PHE A 220 -35.58 19.03 -3.14
N ASP A 221 -36.63 19.83 -3.22
CA ASP A 221 -37.49 19.82 -4.40
C ASP A 221 -36.80 20.53 -5.58
N PRO A 222 -37.11 20.16 -6.84
CA PRO A 222 -36.57 20.82 -8.04
C PRO A 222 -36.83 22.33 -8.12
N THR A 223 -37.77 22.83 -7.33
CA THR A 223 -38.15 24.25 -7.22
C THR A 223 -37.35 25.02 -6.16
N GLY A 224 -36.41 24.36 -5.47
CA GLY A 224 -35.57 24.98 -4.42
C GLY A 224 -36.22 25.03 -3.03
N LEU A 225 -37.33 24.31 -2.81
CA LEU A 225 -37.93 24.18 -1.48
C LEU A 225 -37.21 23.08 -0.70
N GLU A 226 -36.73 23.43 0.50
CA GLU A 226 -36.16 22.48 1.45
C GLU A 226 -37.21 22.03 2.45
N ARG A 227 -37.41 20.72 2.57
CA ARG A 227 -38.29 20.13 3.58
C ARG A 227 -37.48 19.38 4.61
N PHE A 228 -37.73 19.68 5.88
CA PHE A 228 -37.07 19.04 7.02
C PHE A 228 -38.09 18.20 7.79
N GLU A 229 -37.81 16.91 7.90
CA GLU A 229 -38.62 15.98 8.68
C GLU A 229 -37.74 15.26 9.70
N GLN A 230 -38.16 15.26 10.96
CA GLN A 230 -37.42 14.60 12.03
C GLN A 230 -38.09 13.28 12.39
N PHE A 231 -37.29 12.23 12.46
CA PHE A 231 -37.72 10.88 12.76
C PHE A 231 -36.90 10.30 13.91
N ARG A 232 -37.37 9.18 14.46
CA ARG A 232 -36.75 8.46 15.57
C ARG A 232 -36.55 7.00 15.20
N ASN A 233 -35.57 6.36 15.86
CA ASN A 233 -35.26 4.94 15.71
C ASN A 233 -35.01 4.54 14.25
N LEU A 234 -33.99 5.13 13.65
CA LEU A 234 -33.49 4.64 12.37
C LEU A 234 -32.98 3.21 12.55
N ASP A 235 -33.45 2.29 11.72
CA ASP A 235 -32.86 0.97 11.54
C ASP A 235 -32.70 0.73 10.03
N THR A 236 -31.50 0.95 9.51
CA THR A 236 -31.21 0.89 8.07
C THR A 236 -30.05 -0.03 7.77
N LEU A 237 -30.22 -0.82 6.70
CA LEU A 237 -29.14 -1.54 6.04
C LEU A 237 -28.46 -0.56 5.09
N ILE A 238 -27.22 -0.19 5.41
CA ILE A 238 -26.40 0.68 4.59
C ILE A 238 -25.21 -0.17 4.16
N ASN A 239 -24.86 -0.16 2.87
CA ASN A 239 -23.74 -0.94 2.32
C ASN A 239 -22.36 -0.31 2.66
N LEU A 240 -22.18 0.03 3.94
CA LEU A 240 -21.00 0.67 4.49
C LEU A 240 -20.51 -0.17 5.67
N GLU A 241 -19.41 -0.91 5.44
CA GLU A 241 -18.75 -1.67 6.50
C GLU A 241 -17.73 -0.79 7.25
N VAL A 242 -17.52 -1.09 8.53
CA VAL A 242 -16.55 -0.37 9.39
C VAL A 242 -15.12 -0.48 8.86
N THR A 243 -14.78 -1.57 8.19
CA THR A 243 -13.48 -1.79 7.53
C THR A 243 -13.20 -0.74 6.44
N GLU A 244 -14.25 -0.18 5.82
CA GLU A 244 -14.14 0.87 4.81
C GLU A 244 -14.04 2.28 5.41
N LEU A 245 -14.32 2.42 6.70
CA LEU A 245 -14.19 3.68 7.45
C LEU A 245 -12.75 3.95 7.86
N GLY A 246 -11.90 2.93 7.89
CA GLY A 246 -10.46 3.08 8.14
C GLY A 246 -9.75 3.87 7.04
N ARG A 247 -8.47 4.19 7.27
CA ARG A 247 -7.62 4.81 6.25
C ARG A 247 -7.42 3.85 5.07
N ILE A 248 -8.15 4.10 3.98
CA ILE A 248 -8.10 3.30 2.75
C ILE A 248 -6.67 3.11 2.26
N ASN A 249 -5.81 4.13 2.35
CA ASN A 249 -4.42 4.02 1.91
C ASN A 249 -3.62 2.96 2.70
N GLU A 250 -3.86 2.83 3.99
CA GLU A 250 -3.19 1.84 4.85
C GLU A 250 -3.78 0.45 4.63
N LEU A 251 -5.09 0.38 4.42
CA LEU A 251 -5.78 -0.85 4.05
C LEU A 251 -5.25 -1.39 2.72
N ILE A 252 -5.15 -0.55 1.68
CA ILE A 252 -4.64 -0.93 0.35
C ILE A 252 -3.21 -1.47 0.43
N GLN A 253 -2.34 -0.85 1.23
CA GLN A 253 -0.95 -1.29 1.37
C GLN A 253 -0.80 -2.67 2.01
N THR A 254 -1.79 -3.12 2.79
CA THR A 254 -1.79 -4.44 3.47
C THR A 254 -2.53 -5.53 2.70
N MET A 255 -3.29 -5.15 1.65
CA MET A 255 -4.04 -6.10 0.83
C MET A 255 -3.13 -6.89 -0.10
N ASN A 256 -3.42 -8.17 -0.25
CA ASN A 256 -2.82 -8.97 -1.33
C ASN A 256 -3.58 -8.73 -2.65
N ILE A 257 -3.03 -9.24 -3.76
CA ILE A 257 -3.61 -8.99 -5.09
C ILE A 257 -5.07 -9.47 -5.24
N SER A 258 -5.47 -10.55 -4.57
CA SER A 258 -6.84 -11.07 -4.64
C SER A 258 -7.82 -10.17 -3.87
N GLN A 259 -7.44 -9.75 -2.67
CA GLN A 259 -8.25 -8.82 -1.86
C GLN A 259 -8.30 -7.44 -2.51
N LEU A 260 -7.22 -6.98 -3.13
CA LEU A 260 -7.20 -5.73 -3.87
C LEU A 260 -8.18 -5.78 -5.04
N ASN A 261 -8.22 -6.89 -5.79
CA ASN A 261 -9.19 -7.07 -6.88
C ASN A 261 -10.63 -7.12 -6.38
N GLU A 262 -10.89 -7.77 -5.25
CA GLU A 262 -12.22 -7.77 -4.62
C GLU A 262 -12.63 -6.37 -4.18
N PHE A 263 -11.73 -5.65 -3.50
CA PHE A 263 -11.92 -4.26 -3.09
C PHE A 263 -12.17 -3.34 -4.30
N LEU A 264 -11.40 -3.49 -5.39
CA LEU A 264 -11.63 -2.75 -6.63
C LEU A 264 -12.99 -3.08 -7.26
N GLY A 265 -13.42 -4.34 -7.19
CA GLY A 265 -14.77 -4.75 -7.62
C GLY A 265 -15.86 -4.06 -6.81
N GLN A 266 -15.70 -3.99 -5.49
CA GLN A 266 -16.61 -3.27 -4.61
C GLN A 266 -16.62 -1.78 -4.92
N GLN A 267 -15.46 -1.12 -5.03
CA GLN A 267 -15.38 0.31 -5.36
C GLN A 267 -16.00 0.64 -6.73
N ARG A 268 -15.83 -0.24 -7.73
CA ARG A 268 -16.48 -0.15 -9.04
C ARG A 268 -17.99 -0.27 -8.94
N ALA A 269 -18.51 -1.22 -8.16
CA ALA A 269 -19.94 -1.38 -7.94
C ALA A 269 -20.56 -0.16 -7.23
N LYS A 270 -19.79 0.48 -6.35
CA LYS A 270 -20.19 1.71 -5.64
C LYS A 270 -20.13 2.97 -6.51
N GLY A 271 -19.55 2.89 -7.71
CA GLY A 271 -19.42 4.01 -8.64
C GLY A 271 -18.41 5.06 -8.19
N SER A 272 -17.42 4.69 -7.36
CA SER A 272 -16.42 5.62 -6.86
C SER A 272 -15.44 6.04 -7.96
N ASP A 273 -15.31 7.35 -8.20
CA ASP A 273 -14.32 7.95 -9.12
C ASP A 273 -12.85 7.75 -8.68
N SER A 274 -12.62 7.19 -7.49
CA SER A 274 -11.28 6.93 -6.94
C SER A 274 -10.47 5.86 -7.71
N ILE A 275 -11.07 5.21 -8.72
CA ILE A 275 -10.41 4.20 -9.57
C ILE A 275 -9.29 4.81 -10.45
N ASN A 276 -9.29 6.14 -10.65
CA ASN A 276 -8.27 6.82 -11.45
C ASN A 276 -7.01 7.24 -10.67
N LEU A 277 -6.89 6.88 -9.39
CA LEU A 277 -5.76 7.24 -8.51
C LEU A 277 -4.73 6.11 -8.31
N ILE A 278 -4.84 5.00 -9.06
CA ILE A 278 -3.90 3.86 -9.03
C ILE A 278 -3.13 3.80 -10.35
#